data_AF-A0A970GNZ3-F1
#
_entry.id   AF-A0A970GNZ3-F1
#
_cell.length_a   1.000
_cell.length_b   1.000
_cell.length_c   1.000
_cell.angle_alpha   90.00
_cell.angle_beta   90.00
_cell.angle_gamma   90.00
#
_symmetry.space_group_name_H-M   'P 1'
#
loop_
_entity.id
_entity.type
_entity.pdbx_description
1 polymer ?
#
loop_
_entity_poly.entity_id
_entity_poly.type
_entity_poly.pdbx_seq_one_letter_code
_entity_poly.pdbx_strand_id
1 'polypeptide(L)'
;MIIKRLFIRDFGIFNNQLLEDLNPGLVVIGGYNRAGKTTLLNLLRHIAFGFPRKKAFISAREQHEVEAIVLLDTGEEVNIHIQGYGTPVVSVLKGNRQISSVSEIYNNLDSFTYSQLFTISLDELQSFSSKNSEKEKLQSILLGAGLKEFVLIPQLEDYFYKEAEKIAGKNGDPKVKELKPYFMRIEEGLRIREEASSQVILYNQKQKEYDTIHKNINEFKNKKSVLEREINRLDILKNNYNLYSNIVELTSKISTDEAKKYLNDEVRFYPEKARNIISKYTEKQYWIKEQTVKLKEKYSISSMEAVIEKINKYKDEIVFLKESLSGLREKINFYFEEKKNLEEEEKQIKNSLNAINVDWQSELKQLEYIRT
;
A
#
# COMPACT_ATOMS: atom_id res chain seq x y z
N MET A 1 -42.67 47.81 -43.73
CA MET A 1 -43.91 46.98 -43.60
C MET A 1 -44.93 47.72 -42.72
N ILE A 2 -46.19 47.80 -43.15
CA ILE A 2 -47.31 48.42 -42.42
C ILE A 2 -48.50 47.44 -42.37
N ILE A 3 -49.12 47.23 -41.21
CA ILE A 3 -50.33 46.40 -41.09
C ILE A 3 -51.55 47.26 -41.48
N LYS A 4 -52.28 46.86 -42.52
CA LYS A 4 -53.51 47.55 -42.95
C LYS A 4 -54.77 46.99 -42.31
N ARG A 5 -54.85 45.66 -42.23
CA ARG A 5 -56.00 44.94 -41.71
C ARG A 5 -55.53 43.76 -40.87
N LEU A 6 -56.20 43.52 -39.75
CA LEU A 6 -55.98 42.39 -38.86
C LEU A 6 -57.33 41.78 -38.49
N PHE A 7 -57.57 40.56 -38.95
CA PHE A 7 -58.73 39.77 -38.59
C PHE A 7 -58.31 38.66 -37.63
N ILE A 8 -58.96 38.62 -36.46
CA ILE A 8 -58.68 37.69 -35.37
C ILE A 8 -59.92 36.83 -35.19
N ARG A 9 -59.90 35.62 -35.77
CA ARG A 9 -61.00 34.68 -35.60
C ARG A 9 -60.99 34.11 -34.18
N ASP A 10 -59.85 33.64 -33.68
CA ASP A 10 -59.75 33.14 -32.31
C ASP A 10 -58.31 33.30 -31.77
N PHE A 11 -58.14 34.14 -30.74
CA PHE A 11 -56.88 34.32 -30.03
C PHE A 11 -57.10 34.91 -28.63
N GLY A 12 -56.99 34.08 -27.59
CA GLY A 12 -57.14 34.52 -26.20
C GLY A 12 -58.53 35.08 -25.93
N ILE A 13 -58.61 36.38 -25.63
CA ILE A 13 -59.90 37.04 -25.40
C ILE A 13 -60.59 37.48 -26.70
N PHE A 14 -59.85 37.56 -27.80
CA PHE A 14 -60.37 38.03 -29.09
C PHE A 14 -61.03 36.87 -29.83
N ASN A 15 -62.27 37.07 -30.24
CA ASN A 15 -63.02 36.13 -31.06
C ASN A 15 -63.81 36.92 -32.10
N ASN A 16 -63.66 36.54 -33.37
CA ASN A 16 -64.27 37.15 -34.54
C ASN A 16 -64.17 38.69 -34.54
N GLN A 17 -62.96 39.20 -34.29
CA GLN A 17 -62.66 40.64 -34.24
C GLN A 17 -61.97 41.09 -35.51
N LEU A 18 -62.37 42.24 -36.02
CA LEU A 18 -61.82 42.83 -37.23
C LEU A 18 -61.30 44.22 -36.92
N LEU A 19 -60.04 44.44 -37.26
CA LEU A 19 -59.37 45.72 -37.15
C LEU A 19 -58.97 46.16 -38.57
N GLU A 20 -59.66 47.19 -39.06
CA GLU A 20 -59.48 47.78 -40.39
C GLU A 20 -59.08 49.25 -40.28
N ASP A 21 -58.63 49.81 -41.41
CA ASP A 21 -58.28 51.23 -41.55
C ASP A 21 -57.26 51.74 -40.51
N LEU A 22 -56.25 50.91 -40.22
CA LEU A 22 -55.14 51.30 -39.37
C LEU A 22 -54.34 52.44 -40.01
N ASN A 23 -54.25 53.56 -39.31
CA ASN A 23 -53.48 54.71 -39.75
C ASN A 23 -51.98 54.33 -39.78
N PRO A 24 -51.22 54.68 -40.84
CA PRO A 24 -49.80 54.38 -40.95
C PRO A 24 -48.91 55.10 -39.90
N GLY A 25 -49.45 56.08 -39.17
CA GLY A 25 -48.75 56.80 -38.11
C GLY A 25 -48.88 56.16 -36.73
N LEU A 26 -49.06 57.01 -35.72
CA LEU A 26 -49.22 56.56 -34.33
C LEU A 26 -50.65 56.09 -34.07
N VAL A 27 -50.80 54.80 -33.74
CA VAL A 27 -52.07 54.21 -33.30
C VAL A 27 -52.02 53.98 -31.79
N VAL A 28 -52.95 54.58 -31.05
CA VAL A 28 -53.08 54.38 -29.59
C VAL A 28 -54.24 53.44 -29.30
N ILE A 29 -53.94 52.30 -28.68
CA ILE A 29 -54.94 51.29 -28.32
C ILE A 29 -55.27 51.43 -26.83
N GLY A 30 -56.43 52.03 -26.54
CA GLY A 30 -56.95 52.24 -25.20
C GLY A 30 -57.95 51.17 -24.73
N GLY A 31 -58.13 51.05 -23.42
CA GLY A 31 -59.15 50.17 -22.83
C GLY A 31 -58.93 49.92 -21.35
N TYR A 32 -59.91 49.31 -20.68
CA TYR A 32 -59.83 48.94 -19.27
C TYR A 32 -58.75 47.88 -18.99
N ASN A 33 -58.48 47.62 -17.70
CA ASN A 33 -57.65 46.49 -17.30
C ASN A 33 -58.30 45.18 -17.76
N ARG A 34 -57.47 44.24 -18.23
CA ARG A 34 -57.91 42.94 -18.78
C ARG A 34 -58.75 43.03 -20.08
N ALA A 35 -58.81 44.19 -20.73
CA ALA A 35 -59.43 44.36 -22.06
C ALA A 35 -58.61 43.76 -23.22
N GLY A 36 -57.54 43.01 -22.95
CA GLY A 36 -56.75 42.31 -23.98
C GLY A 36 -55.60 43.10 -24.60
N LYS A 37 -55.23 44.25 -24.05
CA LYS A 37 -54.10 45.06 -24.57
C LYS A 37 -52.80 44.25 -24.67
N THR A 38 -52.42 43.54 -23.59
CA THR A 38 -51.24 42.66 -23.58
C THR A 38 -51.42 41.44 -24.48
N THR A 39 -52.65 40.92 -24.61
CA THR A 39 -52.98 39.84 -25.54
C THR A 39 -52.74 40.27 -26.98
N LEU A 40 -53.12 41.49 -27.35
CA LEU A 40 -52.91 42.05 -28.69
C LEU A 40 -51.42 42.28 -28.97
N LEU A 41 -50.67 42.79 -28.00
CA LEU A 41 -49.20 42.89 -28.12
C LEU A 41 -48.57 41.52 -28.38
N ASN A 42 -48.99 40.49 -27.64
CA ASN A 42 -48.51 39.12 -27.83
C ASN A 42 -48.91 38.55 -29.19
N LEU A 43 -50.08 38.90 -29.72
CA LEU A 43 -50.46 38.52 -31.06
C LEU A 43 -49.49 39.12 -32.10
N LEU A 44 -49.25 40.43 -32.03
CA LEU A 44 -48.35 41.14 -32.94
C LEU A 44 -46.90 40.66 -32.87
N ARG A 45 -46.45 40.18 -31.70
CA ARG A 45 -45.12 39.55 -31.50
C ARG A 45 -44.95 38.26 -32.31
N HIS A 46 -46.04 37.50 -32.49
CA HIS A 46 -45.98 36.14 -33.02
C HIS A 46 -46.56 36.00 -34.43
N ILE A 47 -47.25 37.03 -34.95
CA ILE A 47 -47.88 36.96 -36.27
C ILE A 47 -46.88 36.68 -37.41
N ALA A 48 -45.62 37.05 -37.22
CA ALA A 48 -44.55 36.81 -38.18
C ALA A 48 -43.93 35.41 -38.09
N PHE A 49 -44.08 34.72 -36.95
CA PHE A 49 -43.28 33.53 -36.61
C PHE A 49 -44.12 32.30 -36.23
N GLY A 50 -45.43 32.49 -36.07
CA GLY A 50 -46.35 31.46 -35.60
C GLY A 50 -46.42 31.40 -34.07
N PHE A 51 -47.39 30.62 -33.57
CA PHE A 51 -47.69 30.53 -32.15
C PHE A 51 -46.94 29.35 -31.49
N PRO A 52 -46.24 29.56 -30.36
CA PRO A 52 -45.45 28.51 -29.72
C PRO A 52 -46.35 27.48 -29.00
N ARG A 53 -45.98 26.20 -29.11
CA ARG A 53 -46.62 25.09 -28.37
C ARG A 53 -46.08 24.98 -26.94
N LYS A 54 -46.25 26.02 -26.13
CA LYS A 54 -45.85 26.01 -24.71
C LYS A 54 -47.10 25.95 -23.82
N LYS A 55 -47.04 25.17 -22.73
CA LYS A 55 -48.16 25.00 -21.76
C LYS A 55 -48.68 26.31 -21.16
N ALA A 56 -47.88 27.38 -21.18
CA ALA A 56 -48.22 28.70 -20.63
C ALA A 56 -48.48 29.77 -21.72
N PHE A 57 -48.63 29.38 -22.98
CA PHE A 57 -49.01 30.33 -24.04
C PHE A 57 -50.52 30.66 -23.96
N ILE A 58 -50.92 31.77 -24.58
CA ILE A 58 -52.31 32.24 -24.60
C ILE A 58 -53.17 31.19 -25.30
N SER A 59 -54.16 30.61 -24.60
CA SER A 59 -55.05 29.61 -25.18
C SER A 59 -56.06 30.23 -26.15
N ALA A 60 -56.39 29.51 -27.23
CA ALA A 60 -57.58 29.73 -28.06
C ALA A 60 -58.81 29.01 -27.46
N ARG A 61 -60.01 29.38 -27.91
CA ARG A 61 -61.26 28.69 -27.53
C ARG A 61 -61.43 27.39 -28.31
N GLU A 62 -61.18 27.44 -29.61
CA GLU A 62 -61.24 26.30 -30.53
C GLU A 62 -59.86 26.08 -31.15
N GLN A 63 -59.38 27.05 -31.93
CA GLN A 63 -58.11 26.97 -32.62
C GLN A 63 -57.62 28.37 -32.96
N HIS A 64 -56.34 28.66 -32.70
CA HIS A 64 -55.76 29.93 -33.09
C HIS A 64 -55.93 30.18 -34.59
N GLU A 65 -56.56 31.29 -34.95
CA GLU A 65 -56.73 31.64 -36.36
C GLU A 65 -56.72 33.16 -36.53
N VAL A 66 -55.73 33.64 -37.27
CA VAL A 66 -55.47 35.07 -37.47
C VAL A 66 -55.04 35.31 -38.91
N GLU A 67 -55.54 36.38 -39.48
CA GLU A 67 -55.24 36.84 -40.83
C GLU A 67 -54.84 38.32 -40.78
N ALA A 68 -53.75 38.68 -41.44
CA ALA A 68 -53.29 40.06 -41.52
C ALA A 68 -52.90 40.44 -42.94
N ILE A 69 -53.43 41.57 -43.40
CA ILE A 69 -53.02 42.19 -44.65
C ILE A 69 -51.99 43.25 -44.33
N VAL A 70 -50.80 43.09 -44.91
CA VAL A 70 -49.67 44.00 -44.74
C VAL A 70 -49.28 44.63 -46.07
N LEU A 71 -48.87 45.89 -46.02
CA LEU A 71 -48.27 46.62 -47.13
C LEU A 71 -46.75 46.64 -46.94
N LEU A 72 -46.03 46.17 -47.95
CA LEU A 72 -44.56 46.22 -47.98
C LEU A 72 -44.07 47.57 -48.49
N ASP A 73 -42.82 47.89 -48.18
CA ASP A 73 -42.19 49.17 -48.60
C ASP A 73 -41.98 49.23 -50.12
N THR A 74 -42.00 48.07 -50.77
CA THR A 74 -42.02 47.85 -52.23
C THR A 74 -43.39 48.10 -52.87
N GLY A 75 -44.44 48.37 -52.09
CA GLY A 75 -45.80 48.64 -52.57
C GLY A 75 -46.68 47.40 -52.77
N GLU A 76 -46.18 46.21 -52.45
CA GLU A 76 -46.91 44.94 -52.55
C GLU A 76 -47.83 44.74 -51.34
N GLU A 77 -49.04 44.21 -51.57
CA GLU A 77 -49.97 43.82 -50.51
C GLU A 77 -49.95 42.30 -50.33
N VAL A 78 -49.75 41.88 -49.09
CA VAL A 78 -49.49 40.50 -48.73
C VAL A 78 -50.41 40.09 -47.59
N ASN A 79 -50.97 38.89 -47.70
CA ASN A 79 -51.76 38.27 -46.65
C ASN A 79 -50.92 37.27 -45.87
N ILE A 80 -50.90 37.41 -44.55
CA ILE A 80 -50.29 36.51 -43.60
C ILE A 80 -51.41 35.79 -42.86
N HIS A 81 -51.51 34.48 -43.05
CA HIS A 81 -52.52 33.65 -42.42
C HIS A 81 -51.88 32.63 -41.48
N ILE A 82 -52.36 32.55 -40.24
CA ILE A 82 -51.93 31.57 -39.24
C ILE A 82 -53.12 30.73 -38.82
N GLN A 83 -52.94 29.41 -38.86
CA GLN A 83 -53.90 28.45 -38.36
C GLN A 83 -53.24 27.49 -37.34
N GLY A 84 -53.84 27.35 -36.17
CA GLY A 84 -53.32 26.59 -35.04
C GLY A 84 -51.94 27.08 -34.57
N TYR A 85 -51.06 26.14 -34.28
CA TYR A 85 -49.66 26.40 -33.88
C TYR A 85 -48.68 26.24 -35.05
N GLY A 86 -49.16 26.37 -36.29
CA GLY A 86 -48.38 26.19 -37.50
C GLY A 86 -47.51 27.39 -37.86
N THR A 87 -46.63 27.19 -38.84
CA THR A 87 -45.91 28.30 -39.48
C THR A 87 -46.89 29.17 -40.28
N PRO A 88 -46.75 30.49 -40.23
CA PRO A 88 -47.60 31.40 -41.01
C PRO A 88 -47.46 31.14 -42.51
N VAL A 89 -48.59 31.18 -43.21
CA VAL A 89 -48.68 31.03 -44.67
C VAL A 89 -48.81 32.42 -45.30
N VAL A 90 -48.06 32.65 -46.37
CA VAL A 90 -48.02 33.92 -47.09
C VAL A 90 -48.70 33.77 -48.44
N SER A 91 -49.56 34.73 -48.79
CA SER A 91 -50.09 34.87 -50.14
C SER A 91 -50.03 36.33 -50.59
N VAL A 92 -49.62 36.58 -51.83
CA VAL A 92 -49.53 37.93 -52.38
C VAL A 92 -50.89 38.30 -52.96
N LEU A 93 -51.51 39.35 -52.42
CA LEU A 93 -52.80 39.86 -52.88
C LEU A 93 -52.64 40.86 -54.04
N LYS A 94 -51.57 41.66 -54.01
CA LYS A 94 -51.28 42.66 -55.04
C LYS A 94 -49.77 42.83 -55.21
N GLY A 95 -49.25 42.48 -56.39
CA GLY A 95 -47.83 42.53 -56.71
C GLY A 95 -47.39 41.36 -57.60
N ASN A 96 -46.24 41.50 -58.26
CA ASN A 96 -45.69 40.48 -59.18
C ASN A 96 -44.55 39.65 -58.56
N ARG A 97 -44.11 39.97 -57.35
CA ARG A 97 -43.03 39.26 -56.66
C ARG A 97 -43.57 38.02 -55.96
N GLN A 98 -42.93 36.89 -56.19
CA GLN A 98 -43.17 35.68 -55.40
C GLN A 98 -42.45 35.82 -54.06
N ILE A 99 -43.22 35.81 -52.96
CA ILE A 99 -42.68 35.82 -51.60
C ILE A 99 -42.81 34.40 -51.06
N SER A 100 -41.67 33.77 -50.78
CA SER A 100 -41.63 32.34 -50.47
C SER A 100 -41.79 32.06 -48.98
N SER A 101 -41.50 33.05 -48.13
CA SER A 101 -41.52 32.90 -46.67
C SER A 101 -41.87 34.20 -45.95
N VAL A 102 -42.44 34.11 -44.74
CA VAL A 102 -42.69 35.28 -43.88
C VAL A 102 -41.39 35.96 -43.48
N SER A 103 -40.29 35.22 -43.35
CA SER A 103 -38.98 35.79 -43.02
C SER A 103 -38.56 36.89 -44.00
N GLU A 104 -38.89 36.76 -45.29
CA GLU A 104 -38.61 37.80 -46.30
C GLU A 104 -39.36 39.11 -46.04
N ILE A 105 -40.58 39.04 -45.49
CA ILE A 105 -41.39 40.22 -45.13
C ILE A 105 -40.74 41.01 -43.99
N TYR A 106 -40.06 40.30 -43.09
CA TYR A 106 -39.40 40.85 -41.90
C TYR A 106 -37.87 40.93 -42.06
N ASN A 107 -37.36 41.06 -43.29
CA ASN A 107 -35.92 41.20 -43.59
C ASN A 107 -35.02 40.10 -42.98
N ASN A 108 -35.51 38.86 -42.92
CA ASN A 108 -34.85 37.69 -42.33
C ASN A 108 -34.50 37.83 -40.84
N LEU A 109 -35.23 38.67 -40.10
CA LEU A 109 -35.13 38.72 -38.64
C LEU A 109 -35.70 37.44 -38.02
N ASP A 110 -35.08 36.97 -36.94
CA ASP A 110 -35.64 35.87 -36.15
C ASP A 110 -36.63 36.38 -35.10
N SER A 111 -37.46 35.46 -34.58
CA SER A 111 -38.52 35.78 -33.62
C SER A 111 -38.00 36.49 -32.37
N PHE A 112 -36.82 36.09 -31.89
CA PHE A 112 -36.22 36.70 -30.72
C PHE A 112 -35.84 38.15 -31.00
N THR A 113 -35.07 38.42 -32.07
CA THR A 113 -34.64 39.78 -32.42
C THR A 113 -35.82 40.70 -32.68
N TYR A 114 -36.84 40.23 -33.40
CA TYR A 114 -38.06 41.02 -33.64
C TYR A 114 -38.76 41.38 -32.32
N SER A 115 -38.92 40.40 -31.42
CA SER A 115 -39.58 40.61 -30.13
C SER A 115 -38.83 41.60 -29.22
N GLN A 116 -37.50 41.69 -29.32
CA GLN A 116 -36.68 42.56 -28.48
C GLN A 116 -36.53 43.98 -29.03
N LEU A 117 -36.46 44.13 -30.36
CA LEU A 117 -36.21 45.41 -31.01
C LEU A 117 -37.49 46.17 -31.36
N PHE A 118 -38.54 45.47 -31.79
CA PHE A 118 -39.74 46.09 -32.36
C PHE A 118 -40.97 46.02 -31.45
N THR A 119 -40.87 45.34 -30.32
CA THR A 119 -41.97 45.27 -29.35
C THR A 119 -41.42 45.41 -27.93
N ILE A 120 -42.03 46.24 -27.09
CA ILE A 120 -41.64 46.37 -25.69
C ILE A 120 -42.88 46.24 -24.80
N SER A 121 -42.79 45.39 -23.78
CA SER A 121 -43.84 45.26 -22.76
C SER A 121 -43.54 46.14 -21.55
N LEU A 122 -44.55 46.40 -20.72
CA LEU A 122 -44.40 47.22 -19.52
C LEU A 122 -43.49 46.54 -18.48
N ASP A 123 -43.60 45.22 -18.34
CA ASP A 123 -42.77 44.43 -17.41
C ASP A 123 -41.29 44.45 -17.83
N GLU A 124 -41.02 44.34 -19.14
CA GLU A 124 -39.68 44.50 -19.71
C GLU A 124 -39.15 45.92 -19.44
N LEU A 125 -39.97 46.96 -19.66
CA LEU A 125 -39.59 48.36 -19.40
C LEU A 125 -39.27 48.60 -17.91
N GLN A 126 -40.00 47.96 -17.00
CA GLN A 126 -39.76 48.04 -15.57
C GLN A 126 -38.48 47.30 -15.15
N SER A 127 -38.20 46.10 -15.71
CA SER A 127 -36.97 45.36 -15.41
C SER A 127 -35.71 46.11 -15.87
N PHE A 128 -35.77 46.80 -17.03
CA PHE A 128 -34.67 47.62 -17.52
C PHE A 128 -34.30 48.79 -16.61
N SER A 129 -35.22 49.26 -15.74
CA SER A 129 -34.96 50.37 -14.83
C SER A 129 -34.18 49.98 -13.57
N SER A 130 -34.27 48.73 -13.12
CA SER A 130 -33.80 48.30 -11.79
C SER A 130 -32.42 47.63 -11.75
N LYS A 131 -31.85 47.25 -12.91
CA LYS A 131 -30.54 46.57 -12.98
C LYS A 131 -29.63 47.21 -14.01
N ASN A 132 -28.51 47.79 -13.57
CA ASN A 132 -27.50 48.38 -14.45
C ASN A 132 -26.95 47.38 -15.49
N SER A 133 -26.86 46.10 -15.15
CA SER A 133 -26.39 45.03 -16.04
C SER A 133 -27.37 44.64 -17.15
N GLU A 134 -28.66 44.99 -17.03
CA GLU A 134 -29.65 44.72 -18.09
C GLU A 134 -29.75 45.87 -19.11
N LYS A 135 -29.37 47.10 -18.72
CA LYS A 135 -29.20 48.24 -19.65
C LYS A 135 -28.05 47.98 -20.64
N GLU A 136 -26.94 47.43 -20.18
CA GLU A 136 -25.81 47.03 -21.02
C GLU A 136 -26.22 45.92 -22.02
N LYS A 137 -27.04 44.97 -21.58
CA LYS A 137 -27.61 43.92 -22.45
C LYS A 137 -28.50 44.52 -23.54
N LEU A 138 -29.40 45.45 -23.21
CA LEU A 138 -30.26 46.08 -24.21
C LEU A 138 -29.44 46.93 -25.20
N GLN A 139 -28.46 47.69 -24.70
CA GLN A 139 -27.52 48.43 -25.55
C GLN A 139 -26.76 47.50 -26.50
N SER A 140 -26.30 46.34 -26.03
CA SER A 140 -25.63 45.34 -26.88
C SER A 140 -26.54 44.70 -27.93
N ILE A 141 -27.84 44.53 -27.62
CA ILE A 141 -28.85 44.01 -28.56
C ILE A 141 -29.22 45.07 -29.60
N LEU A 142 -29.40 46.32 -29.18
CA LEU A 142 -29.71 47.47 -30.04
C LEU A 142 -28.53 47.88 -30.94
N LEU A 143 -27.30 47.68 -30.49
CA LEU A 143 -26.08 47.94 -31.27
C LEU A 143 -25.79 46.89 -32.35
N GLY A 144 -26.67 45.89 -32.51
CA GLY A 144 -26.89 45.21 -33.78
C GLY A 144 -25.65 44.69 -34.51
N ALA A 145 -24.92 43.73 -33.92
CA ALA A 145 -24.05 42.81 -34.68
C ALA A 145 -23.45 41.72 -33.76
N GLY A 146 -23.89 40.46 -33.89
CA GLY A 146 -23.01 39.31 -33.65
C GLY A 146 -22.82 38.76 -32.22
N LEU A 147 -23.53 39.23 -31.19
CA LEU A 147 -23.22 38.84 -29.79
C LEU A 147 -24.19 37.82 -29.17
N LYS A 148 -24.81 36.95 -29.98
CA LYS A 148 -25.64 35.81 -29.48
C LYS A 148 -24.88 34.96 -28.44
N GLU A 149 -23.57 34.87 -28.57
CA GLU A 149 -22.67 34.09 -27.72
C GLU A 149 -22.48 34.71 -26.33
N PHE A 150 -22.58 36.03 -26.18
CA PHE A 150 -22.37 36.70 -24.88
C PHE A 150 -23.52 36.52 -23.90
N VAL A 151 -24.73 36.18 -24.40
CA VAL A 151 -25.86 35.78 -23.55
C VAL A 151 -25.62 34.43 -22.89
N LEU A 152 -24.78 33.57 -23.49
CA LEU A 152 -24.49 32.22 -22.99
C LEU A 152 -23.38 32.22 -21.92
N ILE A 153 -22.54 33.25 -21.84
CA ILE A 153 -21.39 33.29 -20.93
C ILE A 153 -21.79 33.05 -19.45
N PRO A 154 -22.82 33.71 -18.89
CA PRO A 154 -23.22 33.45 -17.51
C PRO A 154 -23.77 32.02 -17.29
N GLN A 155 -24.41 31.44 -18.30
CA GLN A 155 -24.92 30.06 -18.21
C GLN A 155 -23.77 29.05 -18.25
N LEU A 156 -22.75 29.35 -19.04
CA LEU A 156 -21.54 28.54 -19.16
C LEU A 156 -20.70 28.63 -17.88
N GLU A 157 -20.58 29.82 -17.28
CA GLU A 157 -19.97 30.02 -15.97
C GLU A 157 -20.66 29.17 -14.90
N ASP A 158 -21.99 29.26 -14.80
CA ASP A 158 -22.77 28.51 -13.81
C ASP A 158 -22.67 26.99 -14.03
N TYR A 159 -22.59 26.55 -15.29
CA TYR A 159 -22.32 25.16 -15.64
C TYR A 159 -20.93 24.70 -15.18
N PHE A 160 -19.88 25.47 -15.48
CA PHE A 160 -18.51 25.12 -15.07
C PHE A 160 -18.34 25.14 -13.55
N TYR A 161 -18.97 26.08 -12.84
CA TYR A 161 -18.97 26.08 -11.37
C TYR A 161 -19.61 24.83 -10.79
N LYS A 162 -20.75 24.37 -11.35
CA LYS A 162 -21.42 23.15 -10.90
C LYS A 162 -20.60 21.90 -11.17
N GLU A 163 -19.99 21.80 -12.35
CA GLU A 163 -19.10 20.67 -12.66
C GLU A 163 -17.84 20.67 -11.78
N ALA A 164 -17.23 21.84 -11.53
CA ALA A 164 -16.10 21.94 -10.61
C ALA A 164 -16.48 21.54 -9.18
N GLU A 165 -17.63 21.99 -8.68
CA GLU A 165 -18.14 21.60 -7.34
C GLU A 165 -18.47 20.10 -7.27
N LYS A 166 -18.91 19.51 -8.37
CA LYS A 166 -19.14 18.06 -8.47
C LYS A 166 -17.83 17.28 -8.42
N ILE A 167 -16.76 17.78 -9.02
CA ILE A 167 -15.46 17.10 -9.04
C ILE A 167 -14.76 17.21 -7.68
N ALA A 168 -14.62 18.43 -7.14
CA ALA A 168 -13.73 18.74 -6.01
C ALA A 168 -14.41 19.56 -4.88
N GLY A 169 -15.73 19.72 -4.90
CA GLY A 169 -16.45 20.55 -3.93
C GLY A 169 -16.18 22.05 -4.09
N LYS A 170 -16.65 22.86 -3.14
CA LYS A 170 -16.59 24.34 -3.23
C LYS A 170 -15.17 24.92 -3.20
N ASN A 171 -14.27 24.26 -2.47
CA ASN A 171 -12.91 24.75 -2.23
C ASN A 171 -11.84 23.95 -2.99
N GLY A 172 -12.23 22.99 -3.84
CA GLY A 172 -11.28 22.14 -4.54
C GLY A 172 -10.57 21.10 -3.66
N ASP A 173 -11.20 20.62 -2.58
CA ASP A 173 -10.59 19.65 -1.67
C ASP A 173 -10.53 18.25 -2.35
N PRO A 174 -9.34 17.65 -2.54
CA PRO A 174 -9.21 16.33 -3.16
C PRO A 174 -9.85 15.19 -2.35
N LYS A 175 -10.15 15.42 -1.08
CA LYS A 175 -10.69 14.40 -0.15
C LYS A 175 -12.18 14.17 -0.29
N VAL A 176 -12.87 14.99 -1.09
CA VAL A 176 -14.34 14.96 -1.21
C VAL A 176 -14.77 14.64 -2.64
N LYS A 177 -16.07 14.33 -2.79
CA LYS A 177 -16.75 14.17 -4.08
C LYS A 177 -16.07 13.13 -5.00
N GLU A 178 -15.95 13.43 -6.30
CA GLU A 178 -15.42 12.51 -7.30
C GLU A 178 -13.91 12.30 -7.19
N LEU A 179 -13.15 13.26 -6.63
CA LEU A 179 -11.71 13.10 -6.40
C LEU A 179 -11.35 12.17 -5.24
N LYS A 180 -12.25 12.01 -4.26
CA LYS A 180 -12.05 11.16 -3.07
C LYS A 180 -11.47 9.76 -3.38
N PRO A 181 -12.04 8.94 -4.29
CA PRO A 181 -11.50 7.61 -4.58
C PRO A 181 -10.07 7.65 -5.13
N TYR A 182 -9.72 8.65 -5.94
CA TYR A 182 -8.36 8.81 -6.47
C TYR A 182 -7.40 9.25 -5.38
N PHE A 183 -7.81 10.21 -4.52
CA PHE A 183 -7.03 10.62 -3.36
C PHE A 183 -6.74 9.44 -2.42
N MET A 184 -7.75 8.62 -2.11
CA MET A 184 -7.56 7.42 -1.27
C MET A 184 -6.61 6.41 -1.89
N ARG A 185 -6.62 6.23 -3.23
CA ARG A 185 -5.66 5.35 -3.91
C ARG A 185 -4.23 5.87 -3.82
N ILE A 186 -4.03 7.19 -3.90
CA ILE A 186 -2.71 7.81 -3.79
C ILE A 186 -2.18 7.66 -2.35
N GLU A 187 -3.00 7.95 -1.34
CA GLU A 187 -2.67 7.75 0.08
C GLU A 187 -2.29 6.29 0.36
N GLU A 188 -3.07 5.33 -0.14
CA GLU A 188 -2.75 3.91 0.05
C GLU A 188 -1.43 3.53 -0.65
N GLY A 189 -1.18 4.05 -1.85
CA GLY A 189 0.09 3.85 -2.55
C GLY A 189 1.29 4.44 -1.79
N LEU A 190 1.13 5.60 -1.16
CA LEU A 190 2.13 6.21 -0.30
C LEU A 190 2.43 5.33 0.92
N ARG A 191 1.37 4.82 1.58
CA ARG A 191 1.49 3.93 2.74
C ARG A 191 2.24 2.65 2.39
N ILE A 192 1.85 1.98 1.31
CA ILE A 192 2.53 0.76 0.82
C ILE A 192 4.01 1.03 0.53
N ARG A 193 4.32 2.18 -0.09
CA ARG A 193 5.71 2.57 -0.37
C ARG A 193 6.52 2.79 0.92
N GLU A 194 5.94 3.45 1.92
CA GLU A 194 6.59 3.66 3.22
C GLU A 194 6.83 2.34 3.96
N GLU A 195 5.85 1.44 3.95
CA GLU A 195 5.99 0.09 4.51
C GLU A 195 7.11 -0.69 3.81
N ALA A 196 7.11 -0.69 2.46
CA ALA A 196 8.16 -1.34 1.67
C ALA A 196 9.55 -0.75 1.95
N SER A 197 9.66 0.59 2.03
CA SER A 197 10.90 1.27 2.37
C SER A 197 11.38 0.89 3.77
N SER A 198 10.47 0.79 4.74
CA SER A 198 10.78 0.38 6.11
C SER A 198 11.30 -1.05 6.18
N GLN A 199 10.69 -1.97 5.40
CA GLN A 199 11.17 -3.34 5.29
C GLN A 199 12.57 -3.42 4.68
N VAL A 200 12.88 -2.61 3.66
CA VAL A 200 14.23 -2.55 3.07
C VAL A 200 15.26 -2.03 4.08
N ILE A 201 14.91 -1.01 4.88
CA ILE A 201 15.78 -0.50 5.95
C ILE A 201 16.04 -1.61 6.98
N LEU A 202 14.99 -2.29 7.45
CA LEU A 202 15.11 -3.38 8.41
C LEU A 202 15.96 -4.54 7.88
N TYR A 203 15.75 -4.93 6.62
CA TYR A 203 16.55 -5.95 5.95
C TYR A 203 18.04 -5.57 5.95
N ASN A 204 18.36 -4.34 5.54
CA ASN A 204 19.74 -3.85 5.51
C ASN A 204 20.37 -3.80 6.90
N GLN A 205 19.61 -3.44 7.94
CA GLN A 205 20.08 -3.48 9.33
C GLN A 205 20.38 -4.92 9.76
N LYS A 206 19.46 -5.85 9.52
CA LYS A 206 19.63 -7.27 9.86
C LYS A 206 20.79 -7.91 9.09
N GLN A 207 21.01 -7.52 7.84
CA GLN A 207 22.17 -7.99 7.07
C GLN A 207 23.48 -7.51 7.68
N LYS A 208 23.57 -6.24 8.11
CA LYS A 208 24.76 -5.73 8.83
C LYS A 208 24.99 -6.42 10.17
N GLU A 209 23.93 -6.68 10.93
CA GLU A 209 24.00 -7.46 12.18
C GLU A 209 24.52 -8.87 11.90
N TYR A 210 23.98 -9.55 10.88
CA TYR A 210 24.42 -10.87 10.45
C TYR A 210 25.91 -10.88 10.11
N ASP A 211 26.37 -9.94 9.28
CA ASP A 211 27.79 -9.86 8.88
C ASP A 211 28.71 -9.63 10.08
N THR A 212 28.28 -8.83 11.06
CA THR A 212 29.03 -8.55 12.28
C THR A 212 29.11 -9.78 13.17
N ILE A 213 27.99 -10.46 13.40
CA ILE A 213 27.93 -11.71 14.15
C ILE A 213 28.79 -12.79 13.47
N HIS A 214 28.71 -12.90 12.14
CA HIS A 214 29.48 -13.87 11.38
C HIS A 214 30.99 -13.62 11.47
N LYS A 215 31.42 -12.35 11.44
CA LYS A 215 32.82 -11.98 11.71
C LYS A 215 33.25 -12.39 13.12
N ASN A 216 32.44 -12.09 14.13
CA ASN A 216 32.73 -12.45 15.52
C ASN A 216 32.83 -13.97 15.70
N ILE A 217 31.94 -14.76 15.07
CA ILE A 217 32.01 -16.23 15.11
C ILE A 217 33.34 -16.72 14.55
N ASN A 218 33.79 -16.18 13.42
CA ASN A 218 35.07 -16.56 12.83
C ASN A 218 36.25 -16.18 13.72
N GLU A 219 36.25 -14.99 14.31
CA GLU A 219 37.28 -14.60 15.28
C GLU A 219 37.32 -15.53 16.49
N PHE A 220 36.17 -15.86 17.08
CA PHE A 220 36.11 -16.76 18.23
C PHE A 220 36.51 -18.19 17.89
N LYS A 221 36.18 -18.69 16.70
CA LYS A 221 36.67 -19.99 16.21
C LYS A 221 38.19 -20.01 16.11
N ASN A 222 38.79 -18.95 15.57
CA ASN A 222 40.25 -18.84 15.48
C ASN A 222 40.90 -18.78 16.86
N LYS A 223 40.35 -17.99 17.79
CA LYS A 223 40.83 -17.92 19.18
C LYS A 223 40.74 -19.27 19.88
N LYS A 224 39.61 -19.98 19.72
CA LYS A 224 39.42 -21.34 20.26
C LYS A 224 40.48 -22.31 19.74
N SER A 225 40.74 -22.32 18.44
CA SER A 225 41.76 -23.19 17.84
C SER A 225 43.18 -22.90 18.35
N VAL A 226 43.52 -21.65 18.62
CA VAL A 226 44.80 -21.28 19.23
C VAL A 226 44.89 -21.82 20.65
N LEU A 227 43.85 -21.61 21.47
CA LEU A 227 43.81 -22.09 22.86
C LEU A 227 43.84 -23.62 22.94
N GLU A 228 43.11 -24.33 22.08
CA GLU A 228 43.14 -25.80 22.03
C GLU A 228 44.53 -26.35 21.71
N ARG A 229 45.26 -25.70 20.79
CA ARG A 229 46.67 -26.06 20.51
C ARG A 229 47.57 -25.83 21.72
N GLU A 230 47.34 -24.76 22.45
CA GLU A 230 48.10 -24.45 23.65
C GLU A 230 47.82 -25.44 24.79
N ILE A 231 46.55 -25.80 25.00
CA ILE A 231 46.15 -26.86 25.93
C ILE A 231 46.82 -28.17 25.56
N ASN A 232 46.73 -28.62 24.31
CA ASN A 232 47.40 -29.85 23.86
C ASN A 232 48.91 -29.81 24.09
N ARG A 233 49.56 -28.67 23.83
CA ARG A 233 51.00 -28.50 24.10
C ARG A 233 51.32 -28.67 25.58
N LEU A 234 50.55 -28.00 26.45
CA LEU A 234 50.72 -28.09 27.90
C LEU A 234 50.45 -29.50 28.42
N ASP A 235 49.47 -30.20 27.85
CA ASP A 235 49.10 -31.55 28.25
C ASP A 235 50.20 -32.56 27.85
N ILE A 236 50.78 -32.43 26.65
CA ILE A 236 51.97 -33.19 26.24
C ILE A 236 53.13 -32.93 27.20
N LEU A 237 53.39 -31.68 27.59
CA LEU A 237 54.46 -31.34 28.51
C LEU A 237 54.21 -31.92 29.92
N LYS A 238 52.99 -31.82 30.42
CA LYS A 238 52.59 -32.35 31.73
C LYS A 238 52.72 -33.87 31.78
N ASN A 239 52.16 -34.57 30.80
CA ASN A 239 52.18 -36.03 30.76
C ASN A 239 53.60 -36.59 30.59
N ASN A 240 54.46 -35.87 29.87
CA ASN A 240 55.85 -36.27 29.66
C ASN A 240 56.83 -35.61 30.63
N TYR A 241 56.37 -34.85 31.62
CA TYR A 241 57.25 -34.10 32.54
C TYR A 241 58.22 -35.03 33.26
N ASN A 242 57.74 -36.17 33.77
CA ASN A 242 58.58 -37.16 34.45
C ASN A 242 59.61 -37.77 33.48
N LEU A 243 59.24 -37.99 32.22
CA LEU A 243 60.17 -38.48 31.21
C LEU A 243 61.23 -37.43 30.88
N TYR A 244 60.84 -36.16 30.71
CA TYR A 244 61.78 -35.06 30.50
C TYR A 244 62.69 -34.85 31.70
N SER A 245 62.17 -34.90 32.93
CA SER A 245 62.95 -34.84 34.16
C SER A 245 63.94 -36.00 34.24
N ASN A 246 63.51 -37.21 33.92
CA ASN A 246 64.38 -38.39 33.85
C ASN A 246 65.43 -38.24 32.75
N ILE A 247 65.10 -37.68 31.58
CA ILE A 247 66.07 -37.43 30.50
C ILE A 247 67.09 -36.39 30.97
N VAL A 248 66.68 -35.30 31.60
CA VAL A 248 67.60 -34.28 32.13
C VAL A 248 68.50 -34.89 33.21
N GLU A 249 67.93 -35.67 34.12
CA GLU A 249 68.68 -36.35 35.17
C GLU A 249 69.66 -37.37 34.58
N LEU A 250 69.22 -38.21 33.64
CA LEU A 250 70.06 -39.18 32.93
C LEU A 250 71.13 -38.49 32.08
N THR A 251 70.81 -37.38 31.42
CA THR A 251 71.77 -36.59 30.63
C THR A 251 72.81 -35.96 31.55
N SER A 252 72.41 -35.47 32.72
CA SER A 252 73.33 -34.96 33.74
C SER A 252 74.24 -36.08 34.28
N LYS A 253 73.69 -37.27 34.53
CA LYS A 253 74.42 -38.48 34.94
C LYS A 253 75.34 -39.02 33.85
N ILE A 254 74.98 -38.86 32.57
CA ILE A 254 75.81 -39.24 31.41
C ILE A 254 76.93 -38.21 31.19
N SER A 255 76.70 -36.96 31.56
CA SER A 255 77.67 -35.86 31.39
C SER A 255 78.75 -35.84 32.47
N THR A 256 78.63 -36.65 33.53
CA THR A 256 79.69 -36.84 34.54
C THR A 256 80.88 -37.61 33.97
N ASP A 257 82.09 -37.31 34.47
CA ASP A 257 83.32 -37.90 33.96
C ASP A 257 83.43 -39.42 34.22
N GLU A 258 82.66 -39.97 35.17
CA GLU A 258 82.54 -41.42 35.36
C GLU A 258 81.74 -42.11 34.26
N ALA A 259 80.65 -41.50 33.76
CA ALA A 259 79.84 -42.09 32.70
C ALA A 259 80.54 -42.03 31.33
N LYS A 260 81.37 -41.00 31.07
CA LYS A 260 82.22 -40.93 29.87
C LYS A 260 83.20 -42.11 29.76
N LYS A 261 83.67 -42.68 30.89
CA LYS A 261 84.51 -43.89 30.88
C LYS A 261 83.78 -45.12 30.31
N TYR A 262 82.45 -45.19 30.48
CA TYR A 262 81.62 -46.29 29.97
C TYR A 262 81.08 -46.08 28.54
N LEU A 263 81.19 -44.86 28.01
CA LEU A 263 80.76 -44.47 26.65
C LEU A 263 81.89 -44.52 25.61
N ASN A 264 83.13 -44.80 26.02
CA ASN A 264 84.21 -45.11 25.09
C ASN A 264 83.92 -46.44 24.38
N ASP A 265 84.07 -46.43 23.06
CA ASP A 265 83.57 -47.39 22.04
C ASP A 265 83.97 -48.88 22.18
N GLU A 266 84.63 -49.32 23.25
CA GLU A 266 85.23 -50.66 23.32
C GLU A 266 84.42 -51.73 24.09
N VAL A 267 83.29 -51.41 24.75
CA VAL A 267 82.49 -52.42 25.49
C VAL A 267 81.20 -52.80 24.75
N ARG A 268 81.32 -53.60 23.69
CA ARG A 268 80.18 -54.21 22.97
C ARG A 268 79.76 -55.58 23.53
N PHE A 269 79.46 -55.71 24.82
CA PHE A 269 78.70 -56.89 25.30
C PHE A 269 78.13 -56.68 26.71
N TYR A 270 76.80 -56.68 26.86
CA TYR A 270 76.12 -56.60 28.17
C TYR A 270 75.35 -57.91 28.46
N PRO A 271 76.05 -58.99 28.88
CA PRO A 271 75.42 -60.29 29.12
C PRO A 271 74.35 -60.24 30.22
N GLU A 272 74.48 -59.34 31.19
CA GLU A 272 73.50 -59.14 32.26
C GLU A 272 72.15 -58.59 31.75
N LYS A 273 72.15 -57.64 30.80
CA LYS A 273 70.90 -57.14 30.20
C LYS A 273 70.22 -58.21 29.35
N ALA A 274 70.99 -58.98 28.59
CA ALA A 274 70.46 -60.11 27.83
C ALA A 274 69.86 -61.17 28.76
N ARG A 275 70.54 -61.50 29.87
CA ARG A 275 70.02 -62.41 30.91
C ARG A 275 68.76 -61.88 31.58
N ASN A 276 68.67 -60.58 31.87
CA ASN A 276 67.47 -59.97 32.45
C ASN A 276 66.28 -60.02 31.46
N ILE A 277 66.52 -59.76 30.17
CA ILE A 277 65.48 -59.89 29.13
C ILE A 277 65.01 -61.35 29.03
N ILE A 278 65.94 -62.32 29.04
CA ILE A 278 65.60 -63.74 29.04
C ILE A 278 64.81 -64.11 30.30
N SER A 279 65.22 -63.64 31.48
CA SER A 279 64.53 -63.87 32.75
C SER A 279 63.10 -63.32 32.73
N LYS A 280 62.91 -62.06 32.30
CA LYS A 280 61.58 -61.45 32.16
C LYS A 280 60.72 -62.18 31.11
N TYR A 281 61.32 -62.65 30.02
CA TYR A 281 60.63 -63.46 29.03
C TYR A 281 60.18 -64.79 29.61
N THR A 282 61.04 -65.49 30.35
CA THR A 282 60.71 -66.76 31.00
C THR A 282 59.64 -66.60 32.07
N GLU A 283 59.68 -65.52 32.84
CA GLU A 283 58.68 -65.22 33.86
C GLU A 283 57.31 -64.94 33.23
N LYS A 284 57.26 -64.15 32.15
CA LYS A 284 56.03 -63.93 31.38
C LYS A 284 55.51 -65.22 30.74
N GLN A 285 56.38 -66.08 30.21
CA GLN A 285 55.98 -67.38 29.66
C GLN A 285 55.36 -68.28 30.74
N TYR A 286 55.96 -68.29 31.94
CA TYR A 286 55.40 -69.02 33.07
C TYR A 286 54.03 -68.48 33.48
N TRP A 287 53.90 -67.15 33.58
CA TRP A 287 52.64 -66.50 33.90
C TRP A 287 51.54 -66.81 32.86
N ILE A 288 51.85 -66.74 31.56
CA ILE A 288 50.90 -67.11 30.49
C ILE A 288 50.47 -68.56 30.64
N LYS A 289 51.40 -69.48 30.92
CA LYS A 289 51.11 -70.90 31.12
C LYS A 289 50.21 -71.12 32.33
N GLU A 290 50.47 -70.44 33.45
CA GLU A 290 49.64 -70.52 34.66
C GLU A 290 48.21 -70.00 34.41
N GLN A 291 48.07 -68.85 33.75
CA GLN A 291 46.74 -68.30 33.40
C GLN A 291 45.99 -69.21 32.41
N THR A 292 46.72 -69.84 31.49
CA THR A 292 46.16 -70.81 30.54
C THR A 292 45.60 -72.05 31.26
N VAL A 293 46.30 -72.55 32.28
CA VAL A 293 45.82 -73.67 33.11
C VAL A 293 44.57 -73.27 33.89
N LYS A 294 44.60 -72.11 34.57
CA LYS A 294 43.43 -71.59 35.31
C LYS A 294 42.21 -71.41 34.40
N LEU A 295 42.40 -70.94 33.17
CA LEU A 295 41.32 -70.78 32.20
C LEU A 295 40.77 -72.13 31.72
N LYS A 296 41.64 -73.12 31.46
CA LYS A 296 41.21 -74.48 31.08
C LYS A 296 40.39 -75.15 32.18
N GLU A 297 40.86 -75.06 33.43
CA GLU A 297 40.17 -75.64 34.60
C GLU A 297 38.83 -74.97 34.88
N LYS A 298 38.76 -73.64 34.80
CA LYS A 298 37.55 -72.89 35.14
C LYS A 298 36.42 -73.04 34.11
N TYR A 299 36.74 -73.29 32.85
CA TYR A 299 35.76 -73.28 31.75
C TYR A 299 35.70 -74.59 30.94
N SER A 300 36.36 -75.66 31.40
CA SER A 300 36.36 -77.00 30.76
C SER A 300 36.64 -76.97 29.24
N ILE A 301 37.64 -76.18 28.82
CA ILE A 301 37.92 -75.89 27.42
C ILE A 301 38.78 -77.01 26.79
N SER A 302 38.29 -77.61 25.69
CA SER A 302 38.97 -78.74 25.01
C SER A 302 40.15 -78.35 24.11
N SER A 303 40.17 -77.15 23.51
CA SER A 303 41.31 -76.62 22.75
C SER A 303 41.55 -75.14 23.08
N MET A 304 42.79 -74.82 23.45
CA MET A 304 43.19 -73.45 23.76
C MET A 304 43.53 -72.66 22.49
N GLU A 305 43.91 -73.32 21.39
CA GLU A 305 44.23 -72.64 20.13
C GLU A 305 43.03 -71.84 19.62
N ALA A 306 41.83 -72.44 19.64
CA ALA A 306 40.60 -71.78 19.20
C ALA A 306 40.22 -70.56 20.08
N VAL A 307 40.60 -70.58 21.37
CA VAL A 307 40.35 -69.47 22.30
C VAL A 307 41.35 -68.35 22.10
N ILE A 308 42.63 -68.67 21.92
CA ILE A 308 43.68 -67.68 21.61
C ILE A 308 43.39 -67.00 20.27
N GLU A 309 42.92 -67.75 19.28
CA GLU A 309 42.53 -67.21 17.98
C GLU A 309 41.34 -66.24 18.09
N LYS A 310 40.32 -66.58 18.89
CA LYS A 310 39.20 -65.66 19.19
C LYS A 310 39.65 -64.43 19.98
N ILE A 311 40.51 -64.58 20.99
CA ILE A 311 41.03 -63.45 21.77
C ILE A 311 41.86 -62.52 20.89
N ASN A 312 42.69 -63.06 19.99
CA ASN A 312 43.43 -62.25 19.03
C ASN A 312 42.51 -61.55 18.02
N LYS A 313 41.48 -62.25 17.54
CA LYS A 313 40.48 -61.67 16.63
C LYS A 313 39.71 -60.50 17.25
N TYR A 314 39.36 -60.59 18.53
CA TYR A 314 38.63 -59.55 19.26
C TYR A 314 39.54 -58.71 20.17
N LYS A 315 40.86 -58.76 19.98
CA LYS A 315 41.82 -58.11 20.87
C LYS A 315 41.58 -56.61 20.96
N ASP A 316 41.42 -55.96 19.81
CA ASP A 316 41.23 -54.51 19.74
C ASP A 316 39.87 -54.11 20.33
N GLU A 317 38.84 -54.95 20.15
CA GLU A 317 37.51 -54.72 20.71
C GLU A 317 37.49 -54.91 22.24
N ILE A 318 38.22 -55.88 22.77
CA ILE A 318 38.39 -56.07 24.22
C ILE A 318 39.18 -54.91 24.83
N VAL A 319 40.23 -54.42 24.15
CA VAL A 319 40.98 -53.24 24.59
C VAL A 319 40.09 -52.01 24.57
N PHE A 320 39.34 -51.79 23.50
CA PHE A 320 38.37 -50.70 23.38
C PHE A 320 37.31 -50.74 24.48
N LEU A 321 36.74 -51.92 24.78
CA LEU A 321 35.77 -52.10 25.85
C LEU A 321 36.38 -51.84 27.23
N LYS A 322 37.64 -52.23 27.45
CA LYS A 322 38.36 -51.96 28.71
C LYS A 322 38.63 -50.47 28.89
N GLU A 323 39.07 -49.77 27.84
CA GLU A 323 39.26 -48.32 27.85
C GLU A 323 37.92 -47.60 28.06
N SER A 324 36.85 -48.06 27.40
CA SER A 324 35.49 -47.54 27.57
C SER A 324 34.98 -47.73 29.00
N LEU A 325 35.23 -48.88 29.62
CA LEU A 325 34.88 -49.13 31.03
C LEU A 325 35.66 -48.24 31.99
N SER A 326 36.95 -47.98 31.71
CA SER A 326 37.74 -47.03 32.48
C SER A 326 37.15 -45.63 32.39
N GLY A 327 36.82 -45.17 31.17
CA GLY A 327 36.18 -43.87 30.96
C GLY A 327 34.79 -43.76 31.59
N LEU A 328 33.99 -44.83 31.58
CA LEU A 328 32.69 -44.87 32.26
C LEU A 328 32.85 -44.81 33.78
N ARG A 329 33.83 -45.51 34.35
CA ARG A 329 34.13 -45.47 35.78
C ARG A 329 34.56 -44.08 36.22
N GLU A 330 35.36 -43.40 35.40
CA GLU A 330 35.80 -42.04 35.66
C GLU A 330 34.65 -41.03 35.58
N LYS A 331 33.73 -41.18 34.61
CA LYS A 331 32.48 -40.42 34.58
C LYS A 331 31.61 -40.66 35.82
N ILE A 332 31.49 -41.90 36.27
CA ILE A 332 30.73 -42.23 37.49
C ILE A 332 31.37 -41.56 38.71
N ASN A 333 32.69 -41.60 38.84
CA ASN A 333 33.39 -40.92 39.92
C ASN A 333 33.17 -39.40 39.88
N PHE A 334 33.25 -38.79 38.69
CA PHE A 334 32.95 -37.36 38.50
C PHE A 334 31.52 -37.01 38.94
N TYR A 335 30.52 -37.83 38.58
CA TYR A 335 29.14 -37.61 39.04
C TYR A 335 28.99 -37.70 40.56
N PHE A 336 29.73 -38.61 41.22
CA PHE A 336 29.72 -38.69 42.68
C PHE A 336 30.39 -37.48 43.35
N GLU A 337 31.46 -36.95 42.76
CA GLU A 337 32.11 -35.71 43.23
C GLU A 337 31.19 -34.50 43.06
N GLU A 338 30.57 -34.33 41.89
CA GLU A 338 29.58 -33.27 41.63
C GLU A 338 28.41 -33.32 42.61
N LYS A 339 27.84 -34.52 42.84
CA LYS A 339 26.76 -34.68 43.81
C LYS A 339 27.18 -34.22 45.21
N LYS A 340 28.39 -34.58 45.64
CA LYS A 340 28.91 -34.20 46.95
C LYS A 340 29.11 -32.68 47.06
N ASN A 341 29.63 -32.04 46.01
CA ASN A 341 29.79 -30.58 45.96
C ASN A 341 28.43 -29.88 46.08
N LEU A 342 27.41 -30.35 45.35
CA LEU A 342 26.05 -29.82 45.44
C LEU A 342 25.44 -29.99 46.83
N GLU A 343 25.65 -31.12 47.50
CA GLU A 343 25.21 -31.34 48.89
C GLU A 343 25.94 -30.40 49.87
N GLU A 344 27.23 -30.11 49.64
CA GLU A 344 27.99 -29.15 50.44
C GLU A 344 27.52 -27.71 50.20
N GLU A 345 27.28 -27.31 48.95
CA GLU A 345 26.69 -26.01 48.60
C GLU A 345 25.29 -25.85 49.19
N GLU A 346 24.42 -26.86 49.09
CA GLU A 346 23.10 -26.85 49.70
C GLU A 346 23.20 -26.63 51.22
N LYS A 347 24.15 -27.29 51.88
CA LYS A 347 24.40 -27.13 53.31
C LYS A 347 24.93 -25.73 53.64
N GLN A 348 25.82 -25.18 52.83
CA GLN A 348 26.31 -23.81 53.00
C GLN A 348 25.20 -22.77 52.82
N ILE A 349 24.33 -22.97 51.83
CA ILE A 349 23.16 -22.12 51.59
C ILE A 349 22.19 -22.21 52.77
N LYS A 350 21.88 -23.42 53.27
CA LYS A 350 21.05 -23.62 54.49
C LYS A 350 21.66 -22.94 55.71
N ASN A 351 22.97 -23.06 55.92
CA ASN A 351 23.66 -22.39 57.02
C ASN A 351 23.60 -20.86 56.89
N SER A 352 23.74 -20.34 55.67
CA SER A 352 23.66 -18.90 55.40
C SER A 352 22.24 -18.37 55.60
N LEU A 353 21.21 -19.13 55.18
CA LEU A 353 19.80 -18.83 55.44
C LEU A 353 19.49 -18.78 56.94
N ASN A 354 19.96 -19.78 57.70
CA ASN A 354 19.79 -19.83 59.15
C ASN A 354 20.49 -18.68 59.89
N ALA A 355 21.60 -18.17 59.36
CA ALA A 355 22.30 -17.02 59.93
C ALA A 355 21.53 -15.69 59.70
N ILE A 356 20.70 -15.61 58.68
CA ILE A 356 19.88 -14.44 58.36
C ILE A 356 18.55 -14.47 59.14
N ASN A 357 17.89 -15.63 59.21
CA ASN A 357 16.64 -15.79 59.97
C ASN A 357 16.45 -17.26 60.41
N VAL A 358 16.23 -17.46 61.72
CA VAL A 358 16.11 -18.79 62.34
C VAL A 358 14.80 -19.50 61.95
N ASP A 359 13.77 -18.76 61.49
CA ASP A 359 12.48 -19.32 61.09
C ASP A 359 12.47 -19.89 59.66
N TRP A 360 13.54 -19.74 58.88
CA TRP A 360 13.65 -20.20 57.48
C TRP A 360 14.18 -21.65 57.35
N GLN A 361 13.90 -22.50 58.34
CA GLN A 361 14.41 -23.87 58.41
C GLN A 361 13.69 -24.88 57.48
N SER A 362 12.68 -24.47 56.73
CA SER A 362 11.92 -25.36 55.84
C SER A 362 12.57 -25.53 54.46
N GLU A 363 12.14 -26.57 53.71
CA GLU A 363 12.65 -26.92 52.39
C GLU A 363 12.81 -25.69 51.47
N LEU A 364 13.96 -25.57 50.79
CA LEU A 364 14.31 -24.46 49.87
C LEU A 364 13.21 -24.12 48.85
N LYS A 365 12.30 -25.06 48.56
CA LYS A 365 11.10 -24.87 47.72
C LYS A 365 10.09 -23.86 48.28
N GLN A 366 10.10 -23.56 49.58
CA GLN A 366 9.17 -22.61 50.17
C GLN A 366 9.59 -21.14 49.98
N LEU A 367 10.83 -20.87 49.57
CA LEU A 367 11.32 -19.52 49.27
C LEU A 367 10.70 -18.92 47.99
N GLU A 368 10.16 -19.75 47.08
CA GLU A 368 9.41 -19.27 45.90
C GLU A 368 8.11 -18.52 46.27
N TYR A 369 7.61 -18.67 47.50
CA TYR A 369 6.38 -18.00 47.97
C TYR A 369 6.63 -16.68 48.70
N ILE A 370 7.88 -16.26 48.90
CA ILE A 370 8.19 -14.93 49.44
C ILE A 370 8.11 -13.93 48.28
N ARG A 371 6.90 -13.41 48.02
CA ARG A 371 6.71 -12.25 47.15
C ARG A 371 7.42 -11.04 47.76
N THR A 372 8.28 -10.40 46.96
CA THR A 372 8.75 -9.02 47.15
C THR A 372 7.61 -8.03 47.27
#